data_AF-A0A8U0U172-F1
#
_entry.id   AF-A0A8U0U172-F1
#
_cell.length_a   1.000
_cell.length_b   1.000
_cell.length_c   1.000
_cell.angle_alpha   90.00
_cell.angle_beta   90.00
_cell.angle_gamma   90.00
#
_symmetry.space_group_name_H-M   'P 1'
#
loop_
_entity.id
_entity.type
_entity.pdbx_description
1 polymer ?
#
loop_
_entity_poly.entity_id
_entity_poly.type
_entity_poly.pdbx_seq_one_letter_code
_entity_poly.pdbx_strand_id
1 'polypeptide(L)'
;MGRTPQKEPKEERREKPERSNPSPGTGPPSLDKSNEPFSWEEYLKETSSTAASPSCFRQSRFPPSNDFKAGMKLEAHDPRNNTSICIATVMGMMGTRLRLRLDGSDNTNDFWRLVDSSDIQPIGTCERTGDMLQPPLGFRMNASSWPMFLLRTLTGAEMAPATAFKKEPSMPSQNLFKPGMKLEAVDKKNPYLICPATIGEVKGDEIFVMFDGWRGAFDYWCQFDSRDIFPVGWCSLTRHSIQPPGNFCKYLNLTTRGQQSPAF
;
A
#
# COMPACT_ATOMS: atom_id res chain seq x y z
N MET A 1 70.85 18.63 36.67
CA MET A 1 69.72 19.06 35.83
C MET A 1 69.56 18.04 34.71
N GLY A 2 68.33 17.57 34.49
CA GLY A 2 68.02 16.26 33.91
C GLY A 2 68.54 15.98 32.51
N ARG A 3 68.94 14.72 32.31
CA ARG A 3 69.00 14.02 31.02
C ARG A 3 68.71 12.54 31.29
N THR A 4 67.73 11.98 30.58
CA THR A 4 67.65 10.53 30.37
C THR A 4 67.27 10.27 28.91
N PRO A 5 68.06 9.48 28.18
CA PRO A 5 67.77 9.08 26.80
C PRO A 5 67.18 7.66 26.70
N GLN A 6 66.62 7.39 25.52
CA GLN A 6 66.06 6.13 25.01
C GLN A 6 66.90 4.87 25.25
N LYS A 7 66.22 3.70 25.26
CA LYS A 7 66.63 2.46 24.54
C LYS A 7 65.55 1.37 24.57
N GLU A 8 65.16 0.89 23.39
CA GLU A 8 64.86 -0.54 23.10
C GLU A 8 66.19 -1.22 22.67
N PRO A 9 66.38 -2.57 22.47
CA PRO A 9 65.39 -3.59 22.00
C PRO A 9 65.57 -5.09 22.42
N LYS A 10 64.69 -5.98 21.88
CA LYS A 10 64.87 -7.41 21.41
C LYS A 10 65.18 -8.55 22.44
N GLU A 11 64.80 -9.84 22.32
CA GLU A 11 64.07 -10.71 21.35
C GLU A 11 63.70 -12.09 22.03
N GLU A 12 62.60 -12.73 21.57
CA GLU A 12 62.17 -14.17 21.57
C GLU A 12 62.76 -15.30 22.47
N ARG A 13 61.88 -16.19 23.01
CA ARG A 13 61.59 -17.55 22.44
C ARG A 13 60.63 -18.47 23.26
N ARG A 14 59.73 -19.13 22.51
CA ARG A 14 59.20 -20.54 22.58
C ARG A 14 57.98 -20.95 23.46
N GLU A 15 56.89 -21.24 22.74
CA GLU A 15 55.80 -22.23 23.02
C GLU A 15 56.33 -23.69 23.05
N LYS A 16 55.68 -24.80 23.49
CA LYS A 16 54.34 -25.32 23.95
C LYS A 16 54.64 -26.74 24.56
N PRO A 17 53.73 -27.72 24.90
CA PRO A 17 52.26 -27.83 24.74
C PRO A 17 51.48 -28.43 25.96
N GLU A 18 50.14 -28.45 25.91
CA GLU A 18 49.35 -29.65 26.28
C GLU A 18 47.91 -29.60 25.72
N ARG A 19 47.36 -30.79 25.45
CA ARG A 19 46.18 -31.09 24.60
C ARG A 19 45.04 -31.64 25.47
N SER A 20 43.79 -31.25 25.22
CA SER A 20 42.61 -32.07 25.53
C SER A 20 41.42 -31.77 24.58
N ASN A 21 40.64 -32.81 24.31
CA ASN A 21 39.76 -33.05 23.15
C ASN A 21 38.34 -32.42 23.24
N PRO A 22 37.54 -32.43 22.14
CA PRO A 22 36.32 -31.62 21.98
C PRO A 22 35.00 -32.35 22.36
N SER A 23 33.97 -31.56 22.71
CA SER A 23 32.58 -31.99 22.88
C SER A 23 31.64 -31.27 21.89
N PRO A 24 30.49 -31.86 21.53
CA PRO A 24 29.89 -31.71 20.21
C PRO A 24 28.83 -30.62 20.08
N GLY A 25 28.84 -29.96 18.92
CA GLY A 25 27.66 -29.57 18.14
C GLY A 25 26.53 -28.81 18.85
N THR A 26 26.67 -27.50 18.94
CA THR A 26 25.51 -26.59 18.91
C THR A 26 25.46 -25.94 17.54
N GLY A 27 24.57 -26.45 16.67
CA GLY A 27 24.11 -25.65 15.53
C GLY A 27 23.43 -24.37 16.05
N PRO A 28 23.45 -23.27 15.29
CA PRO A 28 22.85 -22.03 15.75
C PRO A 28 21.34 -22.25 16.02
N PRO A 29 20.79 -21.65 17.09
CA PRO A 29 19.37 -21.76 17.38
C PRO A 29 18.57 -21.21 16.20
N SER A 30 17.57 -21.97 15.76
CA SER A 30 16.60 -21.53 14.76
C SER A 30 15.97 -20.22 15.22
N LEU A 31 16.27 -19.12 14.51
CA LEU A 31 15.66 -17.82 14.75
C LEU A 31 14.15 -17.94 14.63
N ASP A 32 13.46 -17.53 15.69
CA ASP A 32 12.02 -17.46 15.78
C ASP A 32 11.49 -16.41 14.77
N LYS A 33 11.06 -16.87 13.59
CA LYS A 33 10.53 -16.03 12.49
C LYS A 33 9.17 -15.40 12.80
N SER A 34 8.61 -15.60 13.99
CA SER A 34 7.25 -15.19 14.33
C SER A 34 7.06 -13.67 14.56
N ASN A 35 8.11 -12.86 14.45
CA ASN A 35 7.99 -11.40 14.62
C ASN A 35 8.55 -10.59 13.45
N GLU A 36 8.92 -11.26 12.35
CA GLU A 36 9.46 -10.60 11.16
C GLU A 36 8.33 -9.96 10.34
N PRO A 37 8.50 -8.70 9.89
CA PRO A 37 7.56 -8.07 8.98
C PRO A 37 7.47 -8.89 7.68
N PHE A 38 6.31 -8.83 7.02
CA PHE A 38 6.12 -9.51 5.74
C PHE A 38 7.18 -9.08 4.72
N SER A 39 7.91 -10.07 4.18
CA SER A 39 8.92 -9.88 3.14
C SER A 39 8.48 -10.52 1.83
N TRP A 40 8.34 -9.69 0.80
CA TRP A 40 8.03 -10.15 -0.55
C TRP A 40 9.09 -11.09 -1.11
N GLU A 41 10.37 -10.85 -0.80
CA GLU A 41 11.48 -11.68 -1.28
C GLU A 41 11.38 -13.10 -0.72
N GLU A 42 11.19 -13.23 0.60
CA GLU A 42 11.01 -14.54 1.23
C GLU A 42 9.73 -15.21 0.73
N TYR A 43 8.65 -14.45 0.61
CA TYR A 43 7.36 -14.99 0.19
C TYR A 43 7.38 -15.51 -1.25
N LEU A 44 7.99 -14.79 -2.19
CA LEU A 44 8.15 -15.24 -3.58
C LEU A 44 9.01 -16.50 -3.67
N LYS A 45 10.07 -16.58 -2.86
CA LYS A 45 10.93 -17.76 -2.78
C LYS A 45 10.19 -18.97 -2.22
N GLU A 46 9.48 -18.80 -1.10
CA GLU A 46 8.72 -19.87 -0.45
C GLU A 46 7.61 -20.41 -1.35
N THR A 47 6.89 -19.52 -2.03
CA THR A 47 5.79 -19.89 -2.93
C THR A 47 6.25 -20.26 -4.34
N SER A 48 7.56 -20.27 -4.61
CA SER A 48 8.13 -20.53 -5.95
C SER A 48 7.43 -19.74 -7.05
N SER A 49 7.09 -18.48 -6.75
CA SER A 49 6.25 -17.63 -7.60
C SER A 49 7.03 -16.46 -8.17
N THR A 50 6.46 -15.81 -9.18
CA THR A 50 7.08 -14.64 -9.83
C THR A 50 6.21 -13.42 -9.65
N ALA A 51 6.82 -12.26 -9.42
CA ALA A 51 6.11 -10.99 -9.41
C ALA A 51 5.74 -10.58 -10.85
N ALA A 52 4.56 -10.00 -11.03
CA ALA A 52 4.22 -9.33 -12.28
C ALA A 52 5.21 -8.16 -12.53
N SER A 53 5.66 -8.01 -13.78
CA SER A 53 6.55 -6.91 -14.16
C SER A 53 5.88 -5.56 -13.91
N PRO A 54 6.60 -4.52 -13.41
CA PRO A 54 6.06 -3.16 -13.29
C PRO A 54 5.45 -2.61 -14.60
N SER A 55 5.89 -3.09 -15.76
CA SER A 55 5.34 -2.72 -17.06
C SER A 55 3.90 -3.21 -17.31
N CYS A 56 3.38 -4.12 -16.49
CA CYS A 56 1.99 -4.59 -16.60
C CYS A 56 1.01 -3.58 -16.02
N PHE A 57 1.48 -2.66 -15.17
CA PHE A 57 0.62 -1.82 -14.34
C PHE A 57 0.52 -0.40 -14.90
N ARG A 58 -0.66 0.20 -14.79
CA ARG A 58 -0.86 1.64 -14.96
C ARG A 58 -0.46 2.38 -13.68
N GLN A 59 0.82 2.28 -13.33
CA GLN A 59 1.41 2.94 -12.17
C GLN A 59 2.71 3.64 -12.57
N SER A 60 2.99 4.78 -11.93
CA SER A 60 4.25 5.50 -12.16
C SER A 60 5.43 4.66 -11.66
N ARG A 61 6.49 4.50 -12.46
CA ARG A 61 7.67 3.72 -12.02
C ARG A 61 8.26 4.22 -10.70
N PHE A 62 8.19 5.52 -10.48
CA PHE A 62 8.50 6.18 -9.21
C PHE A 62 7.20 6.73 -8.64
N PRO A 63 6.78 6.32 -7.43
CA PRO A 63 5.55 6.82 -6.87
C PRO A 63 5.56 8.34 -6.69
N PRO A 64 4.45 9.03 -7.01
CA PRO A 64 4.36 10.47 -6.86
C PRO A 64 4.47 10.91 -5.40
N SER A 65 4.92 12.15 -5.16
CA SER A 65 4.80 12.77 -3.84
C SER A 65 3.33 13.00 -3.48
N ASN A 66 3.00 12.85 -2.21
CA ASN A 66 1.69 13.20 -1.67
C ASN A 66 1.78 14.52 -0.90
N ASP A 67 1.32 15.60 -1.53
CA ASP A 67 1.41 16.96 -0.99
C ASP A 67 0.06 17.47 -0.44
N PHE A 68 -0.94 16.59 -0.33
CA PHE A 68 -2.24 16.91 0.27
C PHE A 68 -2.15 16.97 1.80
N LYS A 69 -3.14 17.61 2.42
CA LYS A 69 -3.33 17.64 3.87
C LYS A 69 -4.77 17.29 4.23
N ALA A 70 -4.94 16.69 5.40
CA ALA A 70 -6.28 16.45 5.93
C ALA A 70 -7.06 17.78 6.06
N GLY A 71 -8.33 17.76 5.68
CA GLY A 71 -9.21 18.93 5.66
C GLY A 71 -9.25 19.68 4.32
N MET A 72 -8.26 19.48 3.43
CA MET A 72 -8.29 20.09 2.10
C MET A 72 -9.49 19.60 1.29
N LYS A 73 -10.09 20.51 0.52
CA LYS A 73 -11.19 20.20 -0.40
C LYS A 73 -10.73 20.11 -1.85
N LEU A 74 -11.37 19.22 -2.59
CA LEU A 74 -11.13 18.97 -4.01
C LEU A 74 -12.43 18.57 -4.72
N GLU A 75 -12.40 18.49 -6.04
CA GLU A 75 -13.48 17.91 -6.85
C GLU A 75 -13.16 16.43 -7.11
N ALA A 76 -14.15 15.54 -6.99
CA ALA A 76 -13.99 14.12 -7.25
C ALA A 76 -15.25 13.51 -7.89
N HIS A 77 -15.07 12.50 -8.74
CA HIS A 77 -16.17 11.67 -9.21
C HIS A 77 -16.79 10.88 -8.04
N ASP A 78 -18.13 10.85 -7.94
CA ASP A 78 -18.83 10.02 -6.95
C ASP A 78 -18.70 8.54 -7.33
N PRO A 79 -18.07 7.67 -6.50
CA PRO A 79 -17.93 6.26 -6.81
C PRO A 79 -19.26 5.51 -6.98
N ARG A 80 -20.37 6.05 -6.47
CA ARG A 80 -21.72 5.48 -6.61
C ARG A 80 -22.50 6.08 -7.77
N ASN A 81 -22.01 7.17 -8.36
CA ASN A 81 -22.52 7.74 -9.60
C ASN A 81 -21.39 8.44 -10.37
N ASN A 82 -20.70 7.69 -11.24
CA ASN A 82 -19.45 8.16 -11.85
C ASN A 82 -19.64 9.34 -12.84
N THR A 83 -20.87 9.73 -13.16
CA THR A 83 -21.15 10.93 -13.97
C THR A 83 -21.18 12.21 -13.12
N SER A 84 -21.28 12.10 -11.79
CA SER A 84 -21.36 13.23 -10.87
C SER A 84 -19.96 13.62 -10.39
N ILE A 85 -19.59 14.87 -10.61
CA ILE A 85 -18.42 15.49 -9.96
C ILE A 85 -18.91 16.25 -8.73
N CYS A 86 -18.39 15.89 -7.57
CA CYS A 86 -18.81 16.40 -6.26
C CYS A 86 -17.64 17.06 -5.53
N ILE A 87 -17.95 17.88 -4.52
CA ILE A 87 -16.93 18.33 -3.56
C ILE A 87 -16.60 17.18 -2.61
N ALA A 88 -15.31 16.92 -2.43
CA ALA A 88 -14.79 15.97 -1.47
C ALA A 88 -13.77 16.61 -0.53
N THR A 89 -13.72 16.12 0.70
CA THR A 89 -12.72 16.50 1.71
C THR A 89 -11.72 15.36 1.91
N VAL A 90 -10.43 15.70 2.01
CA VAL A 90 -9.36 14.77 2.39
C VAL A 90 -9.51 14.44 3.88
N MET A 91 -9.99 13.24 4.19
CA MET A 91 -10.17 12.75 5.56
C MET A 91 -8.89 12.17 6.15
N GLY A 92 -7.95 11.75 5.30
CA GLY A 92 -6.65 11.22 5.68
C GLY A 92 -5.86 10.78 4.46
N MET A 93 -4.60 10.41 4.67
CA MET A 93 -3.73 9.91 3.61
C MET A 93 -2.97 8.67 4.08
N MET A 94 -2.62 7.80 3.14
CA MET A 94 -1.72 6.68 3.37
C MET A 94 -0.88 6.45 2.12
N GLY A 95 0.44 6.64 2.25
CA GLY A 95 1.34 6.68 1.09
C GLY A 95 0.87 7.68 0.03
N THR A 96 0.67 7.20 -1.19
CA THR A 96 0.19 8.01 -2.33
C THR A 96 -1.33 8.04 -2.48
N ARG A 97 -2.08 7.48 -1.52
CA ARG A 97 -3.54 7.41 -1.55
C ARG A 97 -4.17 8.39 -0.57
N LEU A 98 -5.29 8.96 -1.00
CA LEU A 98 -6.14 9.88 -0.25
C LEU A 98 -7.41 9.14 0.16
N ARG A 99 -7.80 9.25 1.43
CA ARG A 99 -9.13 8.88 1.90
C ARG A 99 -10.03 10.10 1.75
N LEU A 100 -11.06 9.99 0.93
CA LEU A 100 -11.95 11.06 0.55
C LEU A 100 -13.35 10.80 1.07
N ARG A 101 -14.04 11.88 1.44
CA ARG A 101 -15.47 11.88 1.78
C ARG A 101 -16.16 12.96 0.98
N LEU A 102 -17.29 12.64 0.36
CA LEU A 102 -18.10 13.62 -0.35
C LEU A 102 -18.83 14.52 0.66
N ASP A 103 -18.68 15.83 0.52
CA ASP A 103 -19.29 16.80 1.40
C ASP A 103 -20.82 16.72 1.31
N GLY A 104 -21.49 16.64 2.46
CA GLY A 104 -22.95 16.51 2.55
C GLY A 104 -23.48 15.07 2.46
N SER A 105 -22.59 14.08 2.29
CA SER A 105 -22.90 12.66 2.38
C SER A 105 -22.67 12.09 3.81
N ASP A 106 -22.68 10.77 3.95
CA ASP A 106 -22.41 10.07 5.22
C ASP A 106 -20.91 9.80 5.47
N ASN A 107 -20.61 9.15 6.60
CA ASN A 107 -19.26 8.78 7.01
C ASN A 107 -18.93 7.29 6.81
N THR A 108 -19.82 6.55 6.14
CA THR A 108 -19.71 5.11 5.88
C THR A 108 -19.24 4.80 4.46
N ASN A 109 -19.33 5.77 3.56
CA ASN A 109 -18.96 5.65 2.14
C ASN A 109 -17.69 6.43 1.77
N ASP A 110 -16.71 6.49 2.68
CA ASP A 110 -15.40 7.03 2.35
C ASP A 110 -14.74 6.16 1.28
N PHE A 111 -14.03 6.78 0.34
CA PHE A 111 -13.38 6.09 -0.76
C PHE A 111 -11.93 6.53 -0.90
N TRP A 112 -11.14 5.74 -1.63
CA TRP A 112 -9.72 5.99 -1.78
C TRP A 112 -9.37 6.32 -3.23
N ARG A 113 -8.49 7.30 -3.43
CA ARG A 113 -7.93 7.66 -4.74
C ARG A 113 -6.44 7.94 -4.63
N LEU A 114 -5.70 7.61 -5.67
CA LEU A 114 -4.29 8.02 -5.77
C LEU A 114 -4.21 9.52 -6.05
N VAL A 115 -3.12 10.16 -5.63
CA VAL A 115 -2.85 11.59 -5.92
C VAL A 115 -2.69 11.90 -7.41
N ASP A 116 -2.47 10.87 -8.24
CA ASP A 116 -2.38 10.91 -9.70
C ASP A 116 -3.59 10.28 -10.40
N SER A 117 -4.72 10.16 -9.72
CA SER A 117 -5.97 9.66 -10.29
C SER A 117 -6.65 10.75 -11.11
N SER A 118 -7.16 10.40 -12.29
CA SER A 118 -8.02 11.28 -13.11
C SER A 118 -9.40 11.51 -12.51
N ASP A 119 -9.79 10.74 -11.49
CA ASP A 119 -11.08 10.90 -10.80
C ASP A 119 -11.09 12.08 -9.81
N ILE A 120 -9.94 12.74 -9.60
CA ILE A 120 -9.81 13.89 -8.69
C ILE A 120 -9.22 15.09 -9.41
N GLN A 121 -9.70 16.29 -9.07
CA GLN A 121 -9.23 17.52 -9.69
C GLN A 121 -9.32 18.73 -8.74
N PRO A 122 -8.58 19.83 -9.00
CA PRO A 122 -8.67 21.05 -8.22
C PRO A 122 -10.07 21.67 -8.33
N ILE A 123 -10.53 22.33 -7.26
CA ILE A 123 -11.78 23.10 -7.29
C ILE A 123 -11.73 24.19 -8.36
N GLY A 124 -12.84 24.33 -9.09
CA GLY A 124 -12.99 25.22 -10.24
C GLY A 124 -12.61 24.58 -11.58
N THR A 125 -12.31 23.28 -11.61
CA THR A 125 -12.03 22.56 -12.86
C THR A 125 -13.32 22.24 -13.60
N CYS A 126 -14.32 21.70 -12.90
CA CYS A 126 -15.64 21.39 -13.43
C CYS A 126 -16.32 22.63 -14.07
N GLU A 127 -16.30 23.76 -13.37
CA GLU A 127 -16.83 25.02 -13.91
C GLU A 127 -16.10 25.48 -15.18
N ARG A 128 -14.77 25.33 -15.23
CA ARG A 128 -13.94 25.74 -16.37
C ARG A 128 -14.19 24.90 -17.62
N THR A 129 -14.57 23.64 -17.45
CA THR A 129 -14.96 22.76 -18.56
C THR A 129 -16.40 22.98 -19.02
N GLY A 130 -17.14 23.87 -18.37
CA GLY A 130 -18.55 24.15 -18.67
C GLY A 130 -19.54 23.19 -18.01
N ASP A 131 -19.06 22.36 -17.09
CA ASP A 131 -19.89 21.45 -16.30
C ASP A 131 -20.29 22.08 -14.95
N MET A 132 -21.24 21.44 -14.26
CA MET A 132 -21.70 21.87 -12.95
C MET A 132 -21.48 20.78 -11.90
N LEU A 133 -20.98 21.19 -10.73
CA LEU A 133 -20.86 20.31 -9.57
C LEU A 133 -22.23 19.78 -9.15
N GLN A 134 -22.28 18.46 -8.94
CA GLN A 134 -23.48 17.74 -8.57
C GLN A 134 -23.49 17.43 -7.07
N PRO A 135 -24.67 17.37 -6.43
CA PRO A 135 -24.76 16.79 -5.10
C PRO A 135 -24.35 15.31 -5.15
N PRO A 136 -23.67 14.79 -4.11
CA PRO A 136 -23.32 13.38 -4.05
C PRO A 136 -24.59 12.51 -3.98
N LEU A 137 -24.50 11.26 -4.46
CA LEU A 137 -25.54 10.27 -4.21
C LEU A 137 -25.68 10.10 -2.68
N GLY A 138 -26.88 10.13 -2.13
CA GLY A 138 -27.04 10.14 -0.66
C GLY A 138 -26.67 11.47 0.00
N PHE A 139 -26.70 12.57 -0.74
CA PHE A 139 -26.76 13.92 -0.15
C PHE A 139 -27.89 13.98 0.87
N ARG A 140 -27.58 14.41 2.09
CA ARG A 140 -28.48 14.29 3.25
C ARG A 140 -29.54 15.39 3.33
N MET A 141 -29.49 16.38 2.44
CA MET A 141 -30.46 17.47 2.36
C MET A 141 -31.29 17.34 1.07
N ASN A 142 -32.35 18.16 0.95
CA ASN A 142 -33.10 18.23 -0.30
C ASN A 142 -32.24 18.83 -1.44
N ALA A 143 -32.56 18.45 -2.68
CA ALA A 143 -31.82 18.91 -3.86
C ALA A 143 -31.81 20.45 -4.00
N SER A 144 -32.90 21.12 -3.63
CA SER A 144 -33.00 22.58 -3.64
C SER A 144 -32.02 23.28 -2.70
N SER A 145 -31.48 22.59 -1.68
CA SER A 145 -30.48 23.14 -0.77
C SER A 145 -29.06 23.10 -1.34
N TRP A 146 -28.83 22.36 -2.43
CA TRP A 146 -27.49 22.14 -2.97
C TRP A 146 -26.71 23.42 -3.28
N PRO A 147 -27.28 24.46 -3.95
CA PRO A 147 -26.53 25.67 -4.26
C PRO A 147 -26.03 26.40 -3.01
N MET A 148 -26.89 26.53 -1.99
CA MET A 148 -26.54 27.17 -0.72
C MET A 148 -25.57 26.31 0.10
N PHE A 149 -25.72 24.98 0.05
CA PHE A 149 -24.81 24.05 0.69
C PHE A 149 -23.40 24.18 0.09
N LEU A 150 -23.28 24.21 -1.23
CA LEU A 150 -22.01 24.35 -1.93
C LEU A 150 -21.31 25.67 -1.58
N LEU A 151 -22.05 26.79 -1.67
CA LEU A 151 -21.53 28.11 -1.29
C LEU A 151 -20.98 28.12 0.13
N ARG A 152 -21.75 27.62 1.09
CA ARG A 152 -21.32 27.54 2.50
C ARG A 152 -20.11 26.62 2.69
N THR A 153 -20.07 25.50 1.97
CA THR A 153 -19.00 24.50 2.09
C THR A 153 -17.67 25.03 1.57
N LEU A 154 -17.70 25.84 0.51
CA LEU A 154 -16.50 26.40 -0.11
C LEU A 154 -16.05 27.72 0.53
N THR A 155 -16.96 28.45 1.18
CA THR A 155 -16.63 29.72 1.83
C THR A 155 -15.65 29.50 2.99
N GLY A 156 -14.43 30.03 2.86
CA GLY A 156 -13.36 29.90 3.88
C GLY A 156 -12.72 28.51 3.97
N ALA A 157 -13.02 27.60 3.03
CA ALA A 157 -12.40 26.28 3.00
C ALA A 157 -10.98 26.32 2.45
N GLU A 158 -10.11 25.45 2.99
CA GLU A 158 -8.79 25.22 2.42
C GLU A 158 -8.92 24.32 1.19
N MET A 159 -8.63 24.88 0.01
CA MET A 159 -8.65 24.14 -1.25
C MET A 159 -7.30 23.46 -1.48
N ALA A 160 -7.32 22.21 -1.97
CA ALA A 160 -6.10 21.55 -2.39
C ALA A 160 -5.45 22.32 -3.56
N PRO A 161 -4.15 22.68 -3.47
CA PRO A 161 -3.49 23.42 -4.53
C PRO A 161 -3.34 22.55 -5.79
N ALA A 162 -3.42 23.16 -6.97
CA ALA A 162 -3.29 22.43 -8.24
C ALA A 162 -1.99 21.62 -8.37
N THR A 163 -0.91 22.05 -7.71
CA THR A 163 0.39 21.37 -7.68
C THR A 163 0.40 20.05 -6.89
N ALA A 164 -0.60 19.82 -6.03
CA ALA A 164 -0.75 18.57 -5.29
C ALA A 164 -1.27 17.43 -6.19
N PHE A 165 -2.04 17.77 -7.23
CA PHE A 165 -2.58 16.82 -8.20
C PHE A 165 -1.49 16.42 -9.20
N LYS A 166 -1.28 15.11 -9.34
CA LYS A 166 -0.19 14.56 -10.14
C LYS A 166 -0.74 14.02 -11.46
N LYS A 167 0.12 13.96 -12.47
CA LYS A 167 -0.28 13.47 -13.80
C LYS A 167 -0.46 11.96 -13.75
N GLU A 168 -1.59 11.49 -14.26
CA GLU A 168 -1.87 10.07 -14.36
C GLU A 168 -0.83 9.33 -15.24
N PRO A 169 -0.32 8.17 -14.79
CA PRO A 169 0.61 7.36 -15.59
C PRO A 169 -0.02 6.89 -16.91
N SER A 170 0.85 6.67 -17.90
CA SER A 170 0.46 6.13 -19.20
C SER A 170 -0.16 4.74 -19.06
N MET A 171 -1.25 4.51 -19.79
CA MET A 171 -1.84 3.18 -19.89
C MET A 171 -0.86 2.20 -20.55
N PRO A 172 -0.70 0.97 -20.03
CA PRO A 172 0.02 -0.06 -20.76
C PRO A 172 -0.70 -0.36 -22.08
N SER A 173 0.06 -0.65 -23.15
CA SER A 173 -0.51 -0.82 -24.49
C SER A 173 -1.27 -2.13 -24.69
N GLN A 174 -1.08 -3.10 -23.80
CA GLN A 174 -1.71 -4.42 -23.83
C GLN A 174 -1.64 -5.07 -22.46
N ASN A 175 -2.49 -6.07 -22.24
CA ASN A 175 -2.45 -6.90 -21.05
C ASN A 175 -1.21 -7.83 -21.08
N LEU A 176 -0.28 -7.64 -20.15
CA LEU A 176 0.94 -8.45 -20.01
C LEU A 176 0.90 -9.43 -18.82
N PHE A 177 -0.21 -9.47 -18.08
CA PHE A 177 -0.35 -10.37 -16.94
C PHE A 177 -0.47 -11.83 -17.39
N LYS A 178 -0.01 -12.74 -16.53
CA LYS A 178 -0.16 -14.18 -16.72
C LYS A 178 -0.66 -14.83 -15.42
N PRO A 179 -1.48 -15.90 -15.50
CA PRO A 179 -1.86 -16.68 -14.33
C PRO A 179 -0.63 -17.10 -13.51
N GLY A 180 -0.74 -17.03 -12.19
CA GLY A 180 0.31 -17.35 -11.22
C GLY A 180 1.24 -16.19 -10.87
N MET A 181 1.20 -15.05 -11.59
CA MET A 181 1.97 -13.87 -11.22
C MET A 181 1.44 -13.24 -9.92
N LYS A 182 2.33 -12.79 -9.05
CA LYS A 182 2.01 -12.08 -7.81
C LYS A 182 2.04 -10.57 -7.96
N LEU A 183 1.19 -9.89 -7.21
CA LEU A 183 1.03 -8.45 -7.19
C LEU A 183 0.53 -7.98 -5.82
N GLU A 184 0.45 -6.66 -5.64
CA GLU A 184 -0.27 -6.01 -4.55
C GLU A 184 -1.62 -5.51 -5.08
N ALA A 185 -2.71 -5.71 -4.35
CA ALA A 185 -4.05 -5.29 -4.78
C ALA A 185 -4.88 -4.72 -3.63
N VAL A 186 -5.70 -3.71 -3.93
CA VAL A 186 -6.69 -3.16 -3.00
C VAL A 186 -7.80 -4.19 -2.76
N ASP A 187 -8.13 -4.46 -1.51
CA ASP A 187 -9.36 -5.19 -1.15
C ASP A 187 -10.56 -4.27 -1.39
N LYS A 188 -11.37 -4.56 -2.43
CA LYS A 188 -12.56 -3.76 -2.77
C LYS A 188 -13.61 -3.74 -1.67
N LYS A 189 -13.64 -4.72 -0.77
CA LYS A 189 -14.54 -4.75 0.40
C LYS A 189 -13.99 -3.92 1.56
N ASN A 190 -12.68 -3.81 1.66
CA ASN A 190 -11.98 -2.99 2.66
C ASN A 190 -10.92 -2.12 2.00
N PRO A 191 -11.28 -1.02 1.29
CA PRO A 191 -10.35 -0.28 0.42
C PRO A 191 -9.15 0.37 1.13
N TYR A 192 -9.18 0.41 2.46
CA TYR A 192 -8.03 0.75 3.31
C TYR A 192 -6.88 -0.25 3.16
N LEU A 193 -7.16 -1.52 2.86
CA LEU A 193 -6.16 -2.59 2.80
C LEU A 193 -5.60 -2.73 1.39
N ILE A 194 -4.27 -2.89 1.31
CA ILE A 194 -3.58 -3.44 0.15
C ILE A 194 -2.94 -4.75 0.60
N CYS A 195 -3.15 -5.80 -0.18
CA CYS A 195 -2.78 -7.17 0.19
C CYS A 195 -1.99 -7.84 -0.94
N PRO A 196 -1.11 -8.82 -0.62
CA PRO A 196 -0.60 -9.78 -1.58
C PRO A 196 -1.74 -10.51 -2.29
N ALA A 197 -1.66 -10.54 -3.61
CA ALA A 197 -2.60 -11.22 -4.47
C ALA A 197 -1.85 -11.97 -5.58
N THR A 198 -2.58 -12.91 -6.19
CA THR A 198 -2.12 -13.72 -7.32
C THR A 198 -3.11 -13.58 -8.48
N ILE A 199 -2.61 -13.45 -9.71
CA ILE A 199 -3.44 -13.53 -10.91
C ILE A 199 -3.93 -14.96 -11.07
N GLY A 200 -5.24 -15.19 -10.92
CA GLY A 200 -5.84 -16.51 -11.09
C GLY A 200 -6.11 -16.85 -12.56
N GLU A 201 -6.63 -15.88 -13.31
CA GLU A 201 -7.05 -16.05 -14.70
C GLU A 201 -6.89 -14.73 -15.48
N VAL A 202 -6.75 -14.81 -16.80
CA VAL A 202 -6.68 -13.66 -17.71
C VAL A 202 -7.65 -13.88 -18.87
N LYS A 203 -8.51 -12.90 -19.16
CA LYS A 203 -9.51 -12.92 -20.25
C LYS A 203 -9.46 -11.61 -21.03
N GLY A 204 -8.73 -11.59 -22.14
CA GLY A 204 -8.52 -10.36 -22.91
C GLY A 204 -7.87 -9.28 -22.05
N ASP A 205 -8.56 -8.16 -21.86
CA ASP A 205 -8.11 -7.03 -21.05
C ASP A 205 -8.47 -7.16 -19.56
N GLU A 206 -9.17 -8.22 -19.17
CA GLU A 206 -9.52 -8.47 -17.77
C GLU A 206 -8.58 -9.48 -17.12
N ILE A 207 -8.29 -9.24 -15.84
CA ILE A 207 -7.52 -10.12 -14.98
C ILE A 207 -8.34 -10.49 -13.75
N PHE A 208 -8.22 -11.73 -13.29
CA PHE A 208 -8.85 -12.21 -12.06
C PHE A 208 -7.84 -12.15 -10.92
N VAL A 209 -8.09 -11.28 -9.94
CA VAL A 209 -7.24 -11.05 -8.78
C VAL A 209 -7.73 -11.93 -7.63
N MET A 210 -6.87 -12.82 -7.14
CA MET A 210 -7.15 -13.68 -5.98
C MET A 210 -6.29 -13.29 -4.78
N PHE A 211 -6.89 -13.15 -3.60
CA PHE A 211 -6.17 -12.73 -2.41
C PHE A 211 -5.49 -13.90 -1.69
N ASP A 212 -4.19 -13.80 -1.46
CA ASP A 212 -3.39 -14.91 -0.94
C ASP A 212 -3.80 -15.26 0.51
N GLY A 213 -4.08 -16.55 0.75
CA GLY A 213 -4.53 -17.05 2.05
C GLY A 213 -6.02 -16.85 2.36
N TRP A 214 -6.79 -16.30 1.41
CA TRP A 214 -8.24 -16.12 1.53
C TRP A 214 -8.98 -17.10 0.60
N ARG A 215 -10.17 -17.55 1.01
CA ARG A 215 -10.95 -18.59 0.29
C ARG A 215 -11.84 -17.99 -0.80
N GLY A 216 -11.31 -17.08 -1.59
CA GLY A 216 -11.99 -16.48 -2.74
C GLY A 216 -13.08 -15.45 -2.44
N ALA A 217 -13.42 -15.22 -1.16
CA ALA A 217 -14.49 -14.30 -0.78
C ALA A 217 -14.21 -12.82 -1.12
N PHE A 218 -12.97 -12.46 -1.42
CA PHE A 218 -12.53 -11.09 -1.71
C PHE A 218 -12.07 -10.92 -3.16
N ASP A 219 -12.03 -12.01 -3.93
CA ASP A 219 -11.50 -12.03 -5.29
C ASP A 219 -12.40 -11.23 -6.23
N TYR A 220 -11.80 -10.67 -7.27
CA TYR A 220 -12.54 -9.88 -8.26
C TYR A 220 -11.87 -9.88 -9.63
N TRP A 221 -12.69 -9.62 -10.64
CA TRP A 221 -12.23 -9.22 -11.96
C TRP A 221 -11.97 -7.70 -12.00
N CYS A 222 -10.92 -7.29 -12.70
CA CYS A 222 -10.67 -5.90 -13.07
C CYS A 222 -9.96 -5.81 -14.43
N GLN A 223 -9.99 -4.62 -15.04
CA GLN A 223 -9.18 -4.31 -16.21
C GLN A 223 -7.69 -4.31 -15.83
N PHE A 224 -6.82 -4.72 -16.75
CA PHE A 224 -5.37 -4.77 -16.52
C PHE A 224 -4.75 -3.39 -16.22
N ASP A 225 -5.42 -2.31 -16.61
CA ASP A 225 -5.00 -0.93 -16.37
C ASP A 225 -5.59 -0.33 -15.07
N SER A 226 -6.24 -1.15 -14.25
CA SER A 226 -6.84 -0.74 -12.98
C SER A 226 -5.82 -0.02 -12.09
N ARG A 227 -6.27 1.06 -11.45
CA ARG A 227 -5.47 1.83 -10.48
C ARG A 227 -5.42 1.20 -9.09
N ASP A 228 -6.14 0.09 -8.87
CA ASP A 228 -6.23 -0.64 -7.60
C ASP A 228 -5.28 -1.85 -7.52
N ILE A 229 -4.43 -2.03 -8.53
CA ILE A 229 -3.39 -3.06 -8.58
C ILE A 229 -2.01 -2.41 -8.70
N PHE A 230 -1.02 -3.00 -8.04
CA PHE A 230 0.33 -2.46 -7.91
C PHE A 230 1.40 -3.55 -8.04
N PRO A 231 2.60 -3.21 -8.54
CA PRO A 231 3.71 -4.15 -8.55
C PRO A 231 4.15 -4.51 -7.13
N VAL A 232 4.73 -5.69 -6.98
CA VAL A 232 5.33 -6.14 -5.73
C VAL A 232 6.34 -5.11 -5.19
N GLY A 233 6.22 -4.75 -3.91
CA GLY A 233 7.07 -3.78 -3.22
C GLY A 233 6.56 -2.33 -3.26
N TRP A 234 5.41 -2.07 -3.91
CA TRP A 234 4.84 -0.74 -4.03
C TRP A 234 4.46 -0.13 -2.69
N CYS A 235 3.83 -0.90 -1.81
CA CYS A 235 3.49 -0.49 -0.45
C CYS A 235 4.73 -0.06 0.34
N SER A 236 5.82 -0.84 0.27
CA SER A 236 7.09 -0.50 0.93
C SER A 236 7.66 0.81 0.39
N LEU A 237 7.64 1.01 -0.94
CA LEU A 237 8.16 2.22 -1.58
C LEU A 237 7.34 3.47 -1.24
N THR A 238 6.02 3.32 -1.11
CA THR A 238 5.09 4.41 -0.80
C THR A 238 4.86 4.62 0.69
N ARG A 239 5.49 3.81 1.56
CA ARG A 239 5.22 3.78 3.02
C ARG A 239 3.73 3.51 3.33
N HIS A 240 3.08 2.73 2.49
CA HIS A 240 1.74 2.20 2.75
C HIS A 240 1.88 0.87 3.49
N SER A 241 1.00 0.61 4.46
CA SER A 241 0.98 -0.69 5.15
C SER A 241 0.47 -1.77 4.22
N ILE A 242 1.21 -2.87 4.09
CA ILE A 242 0.76 -4.07 3.39
C ILE A 242 0.17 -5.06 4.41
N GLN A 243 -1.00 -5.62 4.09
CA GLN A 243 -1.60 -6.67 4.92
C GLN A 243 -1.04 -8.03 4.49
N PRO A 244 -0.41 -8.80 5.39
CA PRO A 244 0.15 -10.09 5.02
C PRO A 244 -0.96 -11.08 4.59
N PRO A 245 -0.60 -12.19 3.90
CA PRO A 245 -1.57 -13.21 3.48
C PRO A 245 -2.40 -13.74 4.65
N GLY A 246 -3.66 -14.14 4.41
CA GLY A 246 -4.59 -14.52 5.49
C GLY A 246 -4.14 -15.68 6.38
N ASN A 247 -3.24 -16.54 5.89
CA ASN A 247 -2.64 -17.64 6.65
C ASN A 247 -1.35 -17.25 7.40
N PHE A 248 -0.76 -16.09 7.12
CA PHE A 248 0.46 -15.61 7.77
C PHE A 248 0.26 -15.44 9.29
N CYS A 249 -0.93 -14.98 9.72
CA CYS A 249 -1.29 -14.90 11.13
C CYS A 249 -1.54 -16.26 11.83
N LYS A 250 -1.69 -17.37 11.10
CA LYS A 250 -1.89 -18.68 11.73
C LYS A 250 -0.58 -19.27 12.27
N TYR A 251 0.55 -18.93 11.66
CA TYR A 251 1.87 -19.35 12.15
C TYR A 251 2.31 -18.59 13.41
N LEU A 252 1.68 -17.44 13.72
CA LEU A 252 1.90 -16.68 14.96
C LEU A 252 1.22 -17.32 16.17
N ASN A 253 0.06 -17.97 15.98
CA ASN A 253 -0.75 -18.52 17.07
C ASN A 253 -0.45 -20.00 17.38
N LEU A 254 0.31 -20.69 16.53
CA LEU A 254 0.70 -22.09 16.75
C LEU A 254 1.95 -22.22 17.62
N THR A 255 2.86 -21.26 17.61
CA THR A 255 4.03 -21.21 18.51
C THR A 255 3.65 -20.88 19.95
N THR A 256 2.57 -20.11 20.19
CA THR A 256 2.13 -19.76 21.55
C THR A 256 1.39 -20.89 22.29
N ARG A 257 0.93 -21.92 21.57
CA ARG A 257 0.25 -23.09 22.18
C ARG A 257 1.16 -24.30 22.38
N GLY A 258 2.44 -24.22 22.02
CA GLY A 258 3.41 -25.33 22.12
C GLY A 258 4.22 -25.40 23.41
N GLN A 259 4.11 -24.43 24.32
CA GLN A 259 4.82 -24.41 25.61
C GLN A 259 3.85 -24.50 26.79
N GLN A 260 3.09 -25.58 26.90
CA GLN A 260 2.59 -26.05 28.19
C GLN A 260 2.72 -27.57 28.21
N SER A 261 3.92 -28.04 28.56
CA SER A 261 4.07 -29.36 29.18
C SER A 261 3.60 -29.24 30.63
N PRO A 262 2.73 -30.14 31.12
CA PRO A 262 2.37 -30.16 32.53
C PRO A 262 3.58 -30.69 33.32
N ALA A 263 4.03 -29.91 34.30
CA ALA A 263 4.97 -30.37 35.31
C ALA A 263 4.22 -30.42 36.66
N PHE A 264 4.05 -31.67 37.11
CA PHE A 264 3.54 -32.17 38.40
C PHE A 264 2.05 -31.98 38.72
#